data_AF-A0A954BT65-F1
#
_entry.id   AF-A0A954BT65-F1
#
_cell.length_a   1.000
_cell.length_b   1.000
_cell.length_c   1.000
_cell.angle_alpha   90.00
_cell.angle_beta   90.00
_cell.angle_gamma   90.00
#
_symmetry.space_group_name_H-M   'P 1'
#
loop_
_entity.id
_entity.type
_entity.pdbx_description
1 polymer ?
#
loop_
_entity_poly.entity_id
_entity_poly.type
_entity_poly.pdbx_seq_one_letter_code
_entity_poly.pdbx_strand_id
1 'polypeptide(L)'
;MERFERYLEKFRGPIFSYVYRLVRDEATAEDIAQETFVRLYKELDRIRDQTASAWLYRVARNLVTDYIRKKRPVTFTVLRGKSREDDDESPSLQFEHPGRGPVGTTTNNELRELIDETLEAMSPKFRDVLELVDIQKLTHEEASKVLDCSVKTVSARLARAREFFTNRIARYVETGDEDEPDSVAGG
;
A
#
# COMPACT_ATOMS: atom_id res chain seq x y z
N MET A 1 -19.74 6.64 22.72
CA MET A 1 -20.35 6.47 21.38
C MET A 1 -19.78 7.51 20.41
N GLU A 2 -19.83 8.81 20.74
CA GLU A 2 -19.29 9.91 19.91
C GLU A 2 -17.82 9.75 19.45
N ARG A 3 -16.95 9.17 20.30
CA ARG A 3 -15.54 8.96 19.94
C ARG A 3 -15.36 7.91 18.83
N PHE A 4 -16.18 6.85 18.85
CA PHE A 4 -16.18 5.84 17.79
C PHE A 4 -16.70 6.43 16.48
N GLU A 5 -17.82 7.16 16.52
CA GLU A 5 -18.41 7.80 15.34
C GLU A 5 -17.42 8.74 14.66
N ARG A 6 -16.71 9.56 15.44
CA ARG A 6 -15.64 10.44 14.93
C ARG A 6 -14.54 9.68 14.19
N TYR A 7 -14.13 8.53 14.72
CA TYR A 7 -13.13 7.70 14.05
C TYR A 7 -13.70 7.01 12.81
N LEU A 8 -14.93 6.51 12.88
CA LEU A 8 -15.59 5.87 11.76
C LEU A 8 -15.72 6.86 10.58
N GLU A 9 -16.21 8.06 10.84
CA GLU A 9 -16.33 9.11 9.83
C GLU A 9 -14.97 9.48 9.23
N LYS A 10 -13.95 9.63 10.08
CA LYS A 10 -12.59 10.00 9.63
C LYS A 10 -11.90 8.89 8.83
N PHE A 11 -12.06 7.63 9.22
CA PHE A 11 -11.22 6.54 8.72
C PHE A 11 -11.94 5.55 7.81
N ARG A 12 -13.28 5.59 7.68
CA ARG A 12 -14.03 4.62 6.85
C ARG A 12 -13.52 4.61 5.41
N GLY A 13 -13.45 5.78 4.76
CA GLY A 13 -12.93 5.91 3.40
C GLY A 13 -11.46 5.50 3.26
N PRO A 14 -10.55 6.08 4.07
CA PRO A 14 -9.13 5.72 4.03
C PRO A 14 -8.83 4.24 4.26
N ILE A 15 -9.45 3.61 5.28
CA ILE A 15 -9.24 2.18 5.58
C ILE A 15 -9.79 1.30 4.48
N PHE A 16 -11.01 1.57 3.98
CA PHE A 16 -11.55 0.83 2.84
C PHE A 16 -10.63 0.96 1.61
N SER A 17 -10.19 2.18 1.29
CA SER A 17 -9.34 2.46 0.14
C SER A 17 -7.97 1.77 0.26
N TYR A 18 -7.37 1.80 1.46
CA TYR A 18 -6.14 1.07 1.78
C TYR A 18 -6.33 -0.43 1.54
N VAL A 19 -7.31 -1.05 2.21
CA VAL A 19 -7.56 -2.49 2.12
C VAL A 19 -7.87 -2.90 0.68
N TYR A 20 -8.73 -2.15 -0.03
CA TYR A 20 -9.08 -2.42 -1.41
C TYR A 20 -7.87 -2.41 -2.34
N ARG A 21 -6.92 -1.48 -2.16
CA ARG A 21 -5.66 -1.49 -2.92
C ARG A 21 -4.82 -2.75 -2.68
N LEU A 22 -4.97 -3.41 -1.53
CA LEU A 22 -4.21 -4.61 -1.18
C LEU A 22 -4.87 -5.91 -1.64
N VAL A 23 -6.21 -6.00 -1.58
CA VAL A 23 -6.96 -7.26 -1.85
C VAL A 23 -7.71 -7.27 -3.17
N ARG A 24 -7.96 -6.10 -3.79
CA ARG A 24 -8.60 -5.93 -5.11
C ARG A 24 -9.96 -6.61 -5.29
N ASP A 25 -10.64 -6.89 -4.18
CA ASP A 25 -12.00 -7.43 -4.16
C ASP A 25 -12.84 -6.51 -3.26
N GLU A 26 -13.88 -5.91 -3.83
CA GLU A 26 -14.70 -4.93 -3.14
C GLU A 26 -15.39 -5.52 -1.91
N ALA A 27 -15.98 -6.72 -2.05
CA ALA A 27 -16.65 -7.42 -0.97
C ALA A 27 -15.68 -7.76 0.17
N THR A 28 -14.52 -8.36 -0.15
CA THR A 28 -13.47 -8.65 0.83
C THR A 28 -12.95 -7.37 1.49
N ALA A 29 -12.77 -6.30 0.73
CA ALA A 29 -12.28 -5.04 1.26
C ALA A 29 -13.28 -4.42 2.25
N GLU A 30 -14.57 -4.50 1.93
CA GLU A 30 -15.64 -4.09 2.83
C GLU A 30 -15.63 -4.95 4.09
N ASP A 31 -15.58 -6.27 3.98
CA ASP A 31 -15.56 -7.20 5.12
C ASP A 31 -14.39 -6.93 6.07
N ILE A 32 -13.17 -6.78 5.52
CA ILE A 32 -11.98 -6.49 6.31
C ILE A 32 -12.06 -5.10 6.95
N ALA A 33 -12.56 -4.09 6.23
CA ALA A 33 -12.73 -2.76 6.79
C ALA A 33 -13.75 -2.77 7.93
N GLN A 34 -14.90 -3.44 7.75
CA GLN A 34 -15.91 -3.61 8.80
C GLN A 34 -15.32 -4.31 10.03
N GLU A 35 -14.61 -5.44 9.85
CA GLU A 35 -13.96 -6.16 10.96
C GLU A 35 -12.92 -5.28 11.68
N THR A 36 -12.20 -4.42 10.94
CA THR A 36 -11.29 -3.43 11.53
C THR A 36 -12.04 -2.48 12.47
N PHE A 37 -13.19 -1.95 12.07
CA PHE A 37 -14.00 -1.06 12.91
C PHE A 37 -14.71 -1.79 14.05
N VAL A 38 -15.09 -3.06 13.88
CA VAL A 38 -15.60 -3.90 14.98
C VAL A 38 -14.53 -4.07 16.06
N ARG A 39 -13.27 -4.31 15.68
CA ARG A 39 -12.16 -4.37 16.64
C ARG A 39 -11.91 -3.01 17.29
N LEU A 40 -11.98 -1.91 16.53
CA LEU A 40 -11.87 -0.55 17.07
C LEU A 40 -12.92 -0.32 18.15
N TYR A 41 -14.17 -0.71 17.91
CA TYR A 41 -15.25 -0.56 18.88
C TYR A 41 -14.97 -1.33 20.17
N LYS A 42 -14.47 -2.58 20.06
CA LYS A 42 -14.13 -3.43 21.21
C LYS A 42 -12.94 -2.90 22.03
N GLU A 43 -12.00 -2.19 21.40
CA GLU A 43 -10.78 -1.69 22.04
C GLU A 43 -10.77 -0.18 22.25
N LEU A 44 -11.90 0.50 22.01
CA LEU A 44 -11.99 1.96 21.97
C LEU A 44 -11.42 2.64 23.23
N ASP A 45 -11.70 2.06 24.39
CA ASP A 45 -11.28 2.59 25.69
C ASP A 45 -9.77 2.46 25.95
N ARG A 46 -9.08 1.57 25.21
CA ARG A 46 -7.64 1.32 25.35
C ARG A 46 -6.80 2.14 24.40
N ILE A 47 -7.39 2.59 23.30
CA ILE A 47 -6.72 3.36 22.26
C ILE A 47 -6.63 4.82 22.73
N ARG A 48 -5.54 5.51 22.40
CA ARG A 48 -5.43 6.97 22.54
C ARG A 48 -5.59 7.64 21.18
N ASP A 49 -6.12 8.86 21.16
CA ASP A 49 -6.36 9.61 19.91
C ASP A 49 -5.08 9.73 19.06
N GLN A 50 -3.93 9.99 19.68
CA GLN A 50 -2.65 10.10 18.98
C GLN A 50 -2.12 8.78 18.37
N THR A 51 -2.72 7.64 18.71
CA THR A 51 -2.31 6.33 18.20
C THR A 51 -3.39 5.64 17.37
N ALA A 52 -4.58 6.23 17.26
CA ALA A 52 -5.73 5.60 16.62
C ALA A 52 -5.48 5.28 15.14
N SER A 53 -4.85 6.21 14.40
CA SER A 53 -4.47 6.00 13.00
C SER A 53 -3.56 4.78 12.84
N ALA A 54 -2.37 4.82 13.48
CA ALA A 54 -1.42 3.71 13.42
C ALA A 54 -2.03 2.37 13.89
N TRP A 55 -2.89 2.39 14.90
CA TRP A 55 -3.58 1.19 15.38
C TRP A 55 -4.55 0.63 14.32
N LEU A 56 -5.37 1.48 13.70
CA LEU A 56 -6.32 1.06 12.65
C LEU A 56 -5.60 0.45 11.45
N TYR A 57 -4.56 1.09 10.94
CA TYR A 57 -3.78 0.56 9.83
C TYR A 57 -3.04 -0.73 10.20
N ARG A 58 -2.56 -0.87 11.43
CA ARG A 58 -1.96 -2.13 11.92
C ARG A 58 -2.98 -3.27 11.95
N VAL A 59 -4.19 -3.01 12.44
CA VAL A 59 -5.27 -4.01 12.46
C VAL A 59 -5.70 -4.40 11.04
N ALA A 60 -5.94 -3.41 10.17
CA ALA A 60 -6.29 -3.65 8.78
C ALA A 60 -5.20 -4.47 8.04
N ARG A 61 -3.93 -4.09 8.22
CA ARG A 61 -2.79 -4.81 7.63
C ARG A 61 -2.71 -6.26 8.10
N ASN A 62 -2.94 -6.52 9.39
CA ASN A 62 -2.95 -7.87 9.93
C ASN A 62 -4.07 -8.72 9.34
N LEU A 63 -5.28 -8.15 9.23
CA LEU A 63 -6.43 -8.83 8.62
C LEU A 63 -6.19 -9.16 7.14
N VAL A 64 -5.61 -8.23 6.38
CA VAL A 64 -5.19 -8.47 4.99
C VAL A 64 -4.13 -9.56 4.91
N THR A 65 -3.13 -9.53 5.79
CA THR A 65 -2.08 -10.56 5.85
C THR A 65 -2.68 -11.95 6.08
N ASP A 66 -3.62 -12.05 7.03
CA ASP A 66 -4.31 -13.30 7.34
C ASP A 66 -5.19 -13.77 6.18
N TYR A 67 -5.87 -12.86 5.49
CA TYR A 67 -6.65 -13.17 4.29
C TYR A 67 -5.77 -13.74 3.18
N ILE A 68 -4.68 -13.05 2.82
CA ILE A 68 -3.75 -13.48 1.75
C ILE A 68 -3.12 -14.83 2.09
N ARG A 69 -2.73 -15.04 3.36
CA ARG A 69 -2.14 -16.30 3.82
C ARG A 69 -3.10 -17.48 3.66
N LYS A 70 -4.40 -17.29 3.90
CA LYS A 70 -5.42 -18.33 3.73
C LYS A 70 -5.74 -18.64 2.27
N LYS A 71 -5.57 -17.67 1.37
CA LYS A 71 -5.85 -17.81 -0.08
C LYS A 71 -4.76 -18.59 -0.82
N ARG A 72 -3.53 -18.66 -0.28
CA ARG A 72 -2.42 -19.41 -0.89
C ARG A 72 -2.53 -20.90 -0.54
N PRO A 73 -2.57 -21.83 -1.51
CA PRO A 73 -2.50 -23.27 -1.21
C PRO A 73 -1.18 -23.55 -0.51
N VAL A 74 -1.27 -24.22 0.65
CA VAL A 74 -0.17 -24.47 1.58
C VAL A 74 0.90 -25.33 0.92
N THR A 75 1.85 -24.68 0.25
CA THR A 75 3.14 -25.29 -0.11
C THR A 75 4.23 -24.26 0.15
N PHE A 76 4.65 -24.10 1.40
CA PHE A 76 6.07 -24.13 1.74
C PHE A 76 6.31 -24.08 3.26
N THR A 77 6.96 -25.15 3.70
CA THR A 77 8.00 -25.26 4.71
C THR A 77 8.52 -23.94 5.30
N VAL A 78 8.39 -23.83 6.61
CA VAL A 78 9.09 -22.86 7.46
C VAL A 78 10.59 -23.10 7.32
N LEU A 79 11.25 -22.43 6.37
CA LEU A 79 12.70 -22.29 6.36
C LEU A 79 13.06 -21.11 7.25
N ARG A 80 13.17 -21.40 8.56
CA ARG A 80 13.87 -20.56 9.53
C ARG A 80 15.37 -20.62 9.20
N GLY A 81 15.79 -19.89 8.17
CA GLY A 81 17.15 -19.82 7.67
C GLY A 81 17.83 -18.52 8.09
N LYS A 82 18.62 -18.61 9.16
CA LYS A 82 19.45 -17.56 9.77
C LYS A 82 20.48 -17.00 8.78
N SER A 83 20.38 -15.72 8.43
CA SER A 83 21.45 -14.95 7.77
C SER A 83 21.44 -13.50 8.24
N ARG A 84 22.65 -12.97 8.41
CA ARG A 84 23.05 -11.81 9.20
C ARG A 84 22.65 -10.46 8.58
N GLU A 85 22.40 -9.49 9.47
CA GLU A 85 22.41 -8.03 9.24
C GLU A 85 21.33 -7.44 8.32
N ASP A 86 20.06 -7.61 8.67
CA ASP A 86 18.95 -6.67 8.34
C ASP A 86 17.62 -7.19 8.93
N ASP A 87 17.66 -7.60 10.21
CA ASP A 87 16.55 -8.28 10.87
C ASP A 87 15.48 -7.27 11.32
N ASP A 88 14.66 -6.91 10.34
CA ASP A 88 13.35 -6.29 10.50
C ASP A 88 12.35 -7.26 9.83
N GLU A 89 12.07 -8.33 10.57
CA GLU A 89 11.31 -9.53 10.19
C GLU A 89 9.80 -9.26 10.20
N SER A 90 9.37 -8.11 9.66
CA SER A 90 7.96 -7.91 9.36
C SER A 90 7.61 -8.64 8.06
N PRO A 91 6.61 -9.55 8.07
CA PRO A 91 6.12 -10.17 6.84
C PRO A 91 5.70 -9.06 5.88
N SER A 92 6.44 -8.91 4.79
CA SER A 92 6.10 -7.94 3.76
C SER A 92 4.94 -8.50 2.93
N LEU A 93 3.88 -7.72 2.76
CA LEU A 93 2.70 -8.16 2.02
C LEU A 93 3.07 -8.35 0.55
N GLN A 94 3.00 -9.58 0.04
CA GLN A 94 3.05 -9.82 -1.40
C GLN A 94 1.68 -9.45 -1.96
N PHE A 95 1.55 -8.19 -2.36
CA PHE A 95 0.32 -7.59 -2.84
C PHE A 95 -0.14 -8.19 -4.18
N GLU A 96 -1.45 -8.39 -4.33
CA GLU A 96 -2.07 -8.53 -5.64
C GLU A 96 -2.17 -7.11 -6.24
N HIS A 97 -1.17 -6.70 -7.01
CA HIS A 97 -1.31 -5.52 -7.88
C HIS A 97 -1.91 -5.94 -9.21
N PRO A 98 -2.75 -5.08 -9.81
CA PRO A 98 -3.31 -5.38 -11.10
C PRO A 98 -2.30 -5.07 -12.18
N GLY A 99 -1.83 -6.11 -12.86
CA GLY A 99 -1.98 -6.14 -14.29
C GLY A 99 -3.48 -6.14 -14.61
N ARG A 100 -4.00 -5.00 -15.09
CA ARG A 100 -5.31 -4.80 -15.76
C ARG A 100 -6.57 -4.71 -14.88
N GLY A 101 -6.98 -3.47 -14.58
CA GLY A 101 -8.37 -3.08 -14.29
C GLY A 101 -9.02 -2.36 -15.49
N PRO A 102 -10.36 -2.11 -15.50
CA PRO A 102 -11.10 -1.73 -16.71
C PRO A 102 -10.70 -0.38 -17.30
N VAL A 103 -10.52 -0.42 -18.61
CA VAL A 103 -10.02 0.61 -19.55
C VAL A 103 -10.79 1.93 -19.47
N GLY A 104 -10.09 3.05 -19.27
CA GLY A 104 -10.66 4.40 -19.32
C GLY A 104 -9.77 5.36 -20.11
N THR A 105 -10.12 5.58 -21.39
CA THR A 105 -9.61 6.56 -22.37
C THR A 105 -8.08 6.62 -22.58
N THR A 106 -7.69 6.33 -23.82
CA THR A 106 -6.39 5.88 -24.35
C THR A 106 -5.13 6.55 -23.79
N THR A 107 -5.08 7.87 -23.55
CA THR A 107 -3.85 8.55 -23.11
C THR A 107 -3.58 8.41 -21.60
N ASN A 108 -4.61 8.14 -20.78
CA ASN A 108 -4.43 7.93 -19.33
C ASN A 108 -4.06 6.48 -18.99
N ASN A 109 -4.25 5.56 -19.94
CA ASN A 109 -4.05 4.13 -19.71
C ASN A 109 -2.57 3.76 -19.66
N GLU A 110 -1.73 4.30 -20.54
CA GLU A 110 -0.30 3.99 -20.57
C GLU A 110 0.42 4.44 -19.30
N LEU A 111 0.15 5.66 -18.83
CA LEU A 111 0.71 6.15 -17.57
C LEU A 111 0.20 5.33 -16.38
N ARG A 112 -1.08 4.91 -16.38
CA ARG A 112 -1.62 4.02 -15.34
C ARG A 112 -0.96 2.66 -15.35
N GLU A 113 -0.81 2.05 -16.52
CA GLU A 113 -0.12 0.77 -16.69
C GLU A 113 1.33 0.87 -16.22
N LEU A 114 2.04 1.94 -16.59
CA LEU A 114 3.39 2.19 -16.11
C LEU A 114 3.47 2.34 -14.59
N ILE A 115 2.51 3.06 -13.99
CA ILE A 115 2.44 3.20 -12.53
C ILE A 115 2.21 1.82 -11.89
N ASP A 116 1.28 1.03 -12.42
CA ASP A 116 0.98 -0.31 -11.89
C ASP A 116 2.19 -1.24 -12.02
N GLU A 117 2.86 -1.28 -13.18
CA GLU A 117 4.09 -2.04 -13.41
C GLU A 117 5.25 -1.58 -12.52
N THR A 118 5.37 -0.27 -12.31
CA THR A 118 6.37 0.31 -11.42
C THR A 118 6.14 -0.13 -9.99
N LEU A 119 4.88 -0.07 -9.53
CA LEU A 119 4.52 -0.56 -8.22
C LEU A 119 4.79 -2.06 -8.14
N GLU A 120 4.40 -2.87 -9.12
CA GLU A 120 4.64 -4.32 -9.17
C GLU A 120 6.10 -4.73 -9.06
N ALA A 121 6.98 -4.05 -9.80
CA ALA A 121 8.41 -4.31 -9.78
C ALA A 121 9.10 -3.81 -8.49
N MET A 122 8.44 -2.94 -7.72
CA MET A 122 8.95 -2.47 -6.44
C MET A 122 8.82 -3.55 -5.38
N SER A 123 9.88 -3.74 -4.58
CA SER A 123 9.86 -4.64 -3.43
C SER A 123 8.66 -4.36 -2.51
N PRO A 124 7.96 -5.39 -2.02
CA PRO A 124 6.86 -5.26 -1.05
C PRO A 124 7.14 -4.30 0.11
N LYS A 125 8.34 -4.33 0.69
CA LYS A 125 8.72 -3.49 1.83
C LYS A 125 8.75 -1.99 1.49
N PHE A 126 9.07 -1.62 0.25
CA PHE A 126 9.09 -0.24 -0.20
C PHE A 126 7.69 0.25 -0.54
N ARG A 127 6.89 -0.62 -1.17
CA ARG A 127 5.51 -0.35 -1.51
C ARG A 127 4.62 -0.16 -0.28
N ASP A 128 4.81 -1.00 0.74
CA ASP A 128 4.18 -0.88 2.07
C ASP A 128 4.38 0.54 2.66
N VAL A 129 5.62 1.05 2.61
CA VAL A 129 5.96 2.37 3.16
C VAL A 129 5.39 3.50 2.30
N LEU A 130 5.46 3.38 0.98
CA LEU A 130 4.93 4.38 0.05
C LEU A 130 3.40 4.48 0.18
N GLU A 131 2.69 3.35 0.26
CA GLU A 131 1.24 3.31 0.47
C GLU A 131 0.87 4.01 1.79
N LEU A 132 1.52 3.68 2.91
CA LEU A 132 1.19 4.26 4.20
C LEU A 132 1.52 5.76 4.30
N VAL A 133 2.68 6.19 3.81
CA VAL A 133 3.13 7.59 3.98
C VAL A 133 2.60 8.49 2.86
N ASP A 134 2.76 8.09 1.60
CA ASP A 134 2.44 8.97 0.47
C ASP A 134 0.95 8.91 0.08
N ILE A 135 0.29 7.77 0.26
CA ILE A 135 -1.14 7.62 -0.07
C ILE A 135 -2.02 7.85 1.16
N GLN A 136 -1.76 7.14 2.26
CA GLN A 136 -2.55 7.24 3.49
C GLN A 136 -2.17 8.42 4.38
N LYS A 137 -1.08 9.15 4.05
CA LYS A 137 -0.62 10.35 4.75
C LYS A 137 -0.28 10.12 6.23
N LEU A 138 0.19 8.91 6.58
CA LEU A 138 0.70 8.62 7.93
C LEU A 138 2.04 9.33 8.15
N THR A 139 2.30 9.71 9.40
CA THR A 139 3.66 10.14 9.79
C THR A 139 4.62 8.96 9.77
N HIS A 140 5.93 9.24 9.74
CA HIS A 140 6.93 8.18 9.79
C HIS A 140 6.83 7.36 11.09
N GLU A 141 6.47 8.00 12.21
CA GLU A 141 6.24 7.34 13.50
C GLU A 141 5.00 6.45 13.51
N GLU A 142 3.96 6.82 12.78
CA GLU A 142 2.76 6.00 12.64
C GLU A 142 3.04 4.80 11.74
N ALA A 143 3.66 5.02 10.58
CA ALA A 143 4.04 3.97 9.65
C ALA A 143 5.01 2.97 10.29
N SER A 144 5.93 3.44 11.15
CA SER A 144 6.87 2.55 11.86
C SER A 144 6.15 1.59 12.81
N LYS A 145 5.06 2.03 13.44
CA LYS A 145 4.22 1.19 14.32
C LYS A 145 3.37 0.19 13.54
N VAL A 146 2.92 0.57 12.34
CA VAL A 146 2.15 -0.32 11.44
C VAL A 146 3.04 -1.42 10.87
N LEU A 147 4.26 -1.06 10.44
CA LEU A 147 5.23 -1.97 9.82
C LEU A 147 6.15 -2.66 10.81
N ASP A 148 6.01 -2.38 12.11
CA ASP A 148 6.81 -2.94 13.19
C ASP A 148 8.33 -2.76 12.97
N CYS A 149 8.74 -1.56 12.58
CA CYS A 149 10.13 -1.23 12.24
C CYS A 149 10.58 0.11 12.85
N SER A 150 11.86 0.45 12.69
CA SER A 150 12.38 1.74 13.16
C SER A 150 11.95 2.90 12.25
N VAL A 151 11.76 4.10 12.81
CA VAL A 151 11.47 5.32 12.03
C VAL A 151 12.56 5.61 10.99
N LYS A 152 13.82 5.31 11.32
CA LYS A 152 14.95 5.42 10.39
C LYS A 152 14.81 4.45 9.22
N THR A 153 14.33 3.23 9.48
CA THR A 153 14.03 2.23 8.46
C THR A 153 12.92 2.70 7.54
N VAL A 154 11.83 3.28 8.09
CA VAL A 154 10.74 3.88 7.29
C VAL A 154 11.29 4.96 6.37
N SER A 155 12.05 5.91 6.90
CA SER A 155 12.64 7.01 6.11
C SER A 155 13.53 6.50 4.97
N ALA A 156 14.42 5.54 5.27
CA ALA A 156 15.30 4.96 4.27
C ALA A 156 14.55 4.14 3.20
N ARG A 157 13.52 3.39 3.59
CA ARG A 157 12.66 2.64 2.66
C ARG A 157 11.85 3.59 1.78
N LEU A 158 11.31 4.67 2.33
CA LEU A 158 10.54 5.67 1.59
C LEU A 158 11.40 6.39 0.56
N ALA A 159 12.61 6.82 0.94
CA ALA A 159 13.53 7.47 0.02
C ALA A 159 13.84 6.58 -1.20
N ARG A 160 14.14 5.29 -0.96
CA ARG A 160 14.39 4.31 -2.02
C ARG A 160 13.13 4.01 -2.84
N ALA A 161 11.95 3.97 -2.21
CA ALA A 161 10.68 3.77 -2.91
C ALA A 161 10.42 4.91 -3.89
N ARG A 162 10.62 6.16 -3.44
CA ARG A 162 10.45 7.36 -4.27
C ARG A 162 11.49 7.43 -5.38
N GLU A 163 12.76 7.13 -5.09
CA GLU A 163 13.82 7.07 -6.11
C GLU A 163 13.49 6.04 -7.19
N PHE A 164 13.08 4.84 -6.79
CA PHE A 164 12.66 3.79 -7.73
C PHE A 164 11.49 4.25 -8.60
N PHE A 165 10.48 4.89 -7.99
CA PHE A 165 9.31 5.39 -8.70
C PHE A 165 9.70 6.51 -9.69
N THR A 166 10.42 7.52 -9.22
CA THR A 166 10.86 8.67 -10.04
C THR A 166 11.74 8.23 -11.20
N ASN A 167 12.72 7.35 -10.99
CA ASN A 167 13.60 6.89 -12.06
C ASN A 167 12.84 6.16 -13.18
N ARG A 168 11.76 5.47 -12.83
CA ARG A 168 10.97 4.68 -13.78
C ARG A 168 9.97 5.55 -14.54
N ILE A 169 9.36 6.53 -13.88
CA ILE A 169 8.49 7.52 -14.51
C ILE A 169 9.28 8.51 -15.37
N ALA A 170 10.45 8.99 -14.91
CA ALA A 170 11.30 9.92 -15.66
C ALA A 170 11.70 9.35 -17.03
N ARG A 171 12.07 8.06 -17.08
CA ARG A 171 12.39 7.38 -18.33
C ARG A 171 11.22 7.39 -19.32
N TYR A 172 9.98 7.25 -18.86
CA TYR A 172 8.80 7.32 -19.72
C TYR A 172 8.57 8.74 -20.24
N VAL A 173 8.75 9.76 -19.40
CA VAL A 173 8.64 11.17 -19.83
C VAL A 173 9.70 11.51 -20.88
N GLU A 174 10.95 11.08 -20.67
CA GLU A 174 12.05 11.30 -21.63
C GLU A 174 11.85 10.55 -22.96
N THR A 175 11.19 9.38 -22.94
CA THR A 175 10.92 8.59 -24.16
C THR A 175 9.65 9.07 -24.89
N GLY A 176 8.69 9.65 -24.17
CA GLY A 176 7.43 10.16 -24.72
C GLY A 176 7.55 11.47 -25.50
N ASP A 177 8.69 12.17 -25.40
CA ASP A 177 8.99 13.38 -26.18
C ASP A 177 9.53 13.06 -27.60
N GLU A 178 9.81 11.79 -27.94
CA GLU A 178 10.33 11.39 -29.27
C GLU A 178 9.24 10.98 -30.29
N ASP A 179 7.97 10.90 -29.89
CA ASP A 179 6.84 10.49 -30.73
C ASP A 179 5.96 11.67 -31.23
N GLU A 180 6.56 12.82 -31.56
CA GLU A 180 5.91 13.85 -32.38
C GLU A 180 6.27 13.63 -33.86
N PRO A 181 5.42 12.98 -34.68
CA PRO A 181 5.71 12.82 -36.10
C PRO A 181 5.61 14.17 -36.79
N ASP A 182 6.73 14.62 -37.35
CA ASP A 182 6.84 15.57 -38.45
C ASP A 182 5.72 15.34 -39.48
N SER A 183 4.65 16.14 -39.40
CA SER A 183 3.56 16.09 -40.36
C SER A 183 2.78 17.42 -40.40
N VAL A 184 3.44 18.52 -40.77
CA VAL A 184 2.82 19.50 -41.68
C VAL A 184 3.89 20.15 -42.57
N ALA A 185 4.36 19.41 -43.57
CA ALA A 185 4.90 19.99 -44.79
C ALA A 185 3.99 19.56 -45.95
N GLY A 186 3.30 20.52 -46.57
CA GLY A 186 2.59 20.31 -47.84
C GLY A 186 1.15 20.80 -47.84
N GLY A 187 0.97 22.04 -48.27
CA GLY A 187 -0.31 22.67 -48.61
C GLY A 187 -0.07 24.07 -49.15
#